data_AF-A0A2C2VDI2-F1
#
_entry.id   AF-A0A2C2VDI2-F1
#
_cell.length_a   1.000
_cell.length_b   1.000
_cell.length_c   1.000
_cell.angle_alpha   90.00
_cell.angle_beta   90.00
_cell.angle_gamma   90.00
#
_symmetry.space_group_name_H-M   'P 1'
#
loop_
_entity.id
_entity.type
_entity.pdbx_description
1 polymer ?
#
loop_
_entity_poly.entity_id
_entity_poly.type
_entity_poly.pdbx_seq_one_letter_code
_entity_poly.pdbx_strand_id
1 'polypeptide(L)'
;MNWVSFFSGITTVFITYALFSRVLEDEQEEIQVDKESGVVVNDLYGRYVTLSCQTCRKLKKHREVETNLFQCTKCKRHVDLR
;
A
#
# COMPACT_ATOMS: atom_id res chain seq x y z
N MET A 1 29.88 30.70 -12.27
CA MET A 1 28.87 29.67 -11.91
C MET A 1 29.47 28.32 -12.24
N ASN A 2 29.79 27.49 -11.25
CA ASN A 2 30.38 26.18 -11.52
C ASN A 2 29.26 25.28 -12.06
N TRP A 3 29.24 25.03 -13.38
CA TRP A 3 28.22 24.23 -14.06
C TRP A 3 28.08 22.84 -13.44
N VAL A 4 29.15 22.31 -12.87
CA VAL A 4 29.17 21.04 -12.14
C VAL A 4 28.20 21.05 -10.95
N SER A 5 28.14 22.14 -10.19
CA SER A 5 27.24 22.29 -9.03
C SER A 5 25.77 22.38 -9.44
N PHE A 6 25.48 22.93 -10.63
CA PHE A 6 24.14 23.00 -11.17
C PHE A 6 23.63 21.62 -11.59
N PHE A 7 24.44 20.88 -12.36
CA PHE A 7 24.07 19.54 -12.79
C PHE A 7 24.02 18.54 -11.63
N SER A 8 24.93 18.62 -10.66
CA SER A 8 24.89 17.74 -9.48
C SER A 8 23.67 18.00 -8.59
N GLY A 9 23.23 19.27 -8.48
CA GLY A 9 21.99 19.63 -7.81
C GLY A 9 20.77 19.02 -8.50
N ILE A 10 20.70 19.15 -9.83
CA ILE A 10 19.60 18.57 -10.63
C ILE A 10 19.52 17.06 -10.45
N THR A 11 20.65 16.35 -10.58
CA THR A 11 20.67 14.89 -10.42
C THR A 11 20.24 14.44 -9.02
N THR A 12 20.64 15.18 -7.98
CA THR A 12 20.26 14.87 -6.60
C THR A 12 18.75 15.01 -6.41
N VAL A 13 18.15 16.11 -6.91
CA VAL A 13 16.70 16.32 -6.82
C VAL A 13 15.93 15.22 -7.55
N PHE A 14 16.36 14.80 -8.74
CA PHE A 14 15.71 13.70 -9.46
C PHE A 14 15.81 12.36 -8.73
N ILE A 15 16.96 12.03 -8.15
CA ILE A 15 17.16 10.79 -7.39
C ILE A 15 16.29 10.79 -6.13
N THR A 16 16.30 11.89 -5.37
CA THR A 16 15.44 12.04 -4.18
C THR A 16 13.97 11.95 -4.57
N TYR A 17 13.55 12.64 -5.62
CA TYR A 17 12.17 12.56 -6.10
C TYR A 17 11.79 11.14 -6.53
N ALA A 18 12.63 10.42 -7.27
CA ALA A 18 12.36 9.04 -7.69
C ALA A 18 12.26 8.06 -6.52
N LEU A 19 13.07 8.25 -5.48
CA LEU A 19 13.02 7.41 -4.28
C LEU A 19 11.77 7.69 -3.44
N PHE A 20 11.40 8.97 -3.25
CA PHE A 20 10.22 9.35 -2.47
C PHE A 20 8.91 9.20 -3.24
N SER A 21 8.89 9.37 -4.57
CA SER A 21 7.69 9.15 -5.39
C SER A 21 7.27 7.69 -5.43
N ARG A 22 8.19 6.73 -5.36
CA ARG A 22 7.84 5.31 -5.20
C ARG A 22 7.21 5.00 -3.84
N VAL A 23 7.70 5.64 -2.78
CA VAL A 23 7.07 5.55 -1.45
C VAL A 23 5.67 6.20 -1.47
N LEU A 24 5.55 7.34 -2.16
CA LEU A 24 4.27 8.02 -2.34
C LEU A 24 3.32 7.30 -3.30
N GLU A 25 3.78 6.52 -4.28
CA GLU A 25 2.92 5.68 -5.13
C GLU A 25 2.29 4.54 -4.32
N ASP A 26 3.05 3.93 -3.40
CA ASP A 26 2.50 2.95 -2.45
C ASP A 26 1.47 3.61 -1.50
N GLU A 27 1.70 4.85 -1.04
CA GLU A 27 0.72 5.62 -0.23
C GLU A 27 -0.45 6.19 -1.07
N GLN A 28 -0.26 6.51 -2.35
CA GLN A 28 -1.31 7.02 -3.24
C GLN A 28 -2.22 5.90 -3.77
N GLU A 29 -1.70 4.68 -3.97
CA GLU A 29 -2.54 3.48 -4.11
C GLU A 29 -3.39 3.26 -2.85
N GLU A 30 -2.91 3.61 -1.64
CA GLU A 30 -3.73 3.59 -0.41
C GLU A 30 -4.80 4.70 -0.40
N ILE A 31 -4.48 5.93 -0.84
CA ILE A 31 -5.41 7.07 -0.81
C ILE A 31 -6.50 7.00 -1.90
N GLN A 32 -6.21 6.43 -3.08
CA GLN A 32 -7.23 6.30 -4.14
C GLN A 32 -8.24 5.19 -3.86
N VAL A 33 -7.89 4.15 -3.10
CA VAL A 33 -8.86 3.14 -2.63
C VAL A 33 -9.80 3.72 -1.57
N ASP A 34 -9.35 4.69 -0.77
CA ASP A 34 -10.15 5.30 0.31
C ASP A 34 -11.07 6.46 -0.12
N LYS A 35 -10.95 6.98 -1.35
CA LYS A 35 -11.75 8.15 -1.79
C LYS A 35 -13.15 7.84 -2.30
N GLU A 36 -13.51 6.57 -2.53
CA GLU A 36 -14.86 6.17 -2.96
C GLU A 36 -15.80 5.73 -1.82
N SER A 37 -15.31 5.59 -0.59
CA SER A 37 -16.14 5.23 0.56
C SER A 37 -15.99 6.25 1.69
N GLY A 38 -17.01 7.10 1.84
CA GLY A 38 -17.10 8.05 2.93
C GLY A 38 -16.91 7.39 4.30
N VAL A 39 -16.25 8.15 5.18
CA VAL A 39 -16.12 7.89 6.62
C VAL A 39 -15.38 6.58 6.95
N VAL A 40 -14.09 6.69 7.25
CA VAL A 40 -13.35 5.66 7.99
C VAL A 40 -13.89 5.63 9.42
N VAL A 41 -15.00 4.92 9.61
CA VAL A 41 -15.38 4.39 10.92
C VAL A 41 -14.37 3.28 11.18
N ASN A 42 -13.53 3.44 12.22
CA ASN A 42 -12.75 2.33 12.74
C ASN A 42 -13.73 1.24 13.20
N ASP A 43 -14.03 0.28 12.33
CA ASP A 43 -14.79 -0.92 12.66
C ASP A 43 -14.04 -1.63 13.80
N LEU A 44 -14.63 -1.63 15.01
CA LEU A 44 -14.09 -2.25 16.22
C LEU A 44 -13.83 -3.77 16.11
N TYR A 45 -14.16 -4.41 14.99
CA TYR A 45 -14.38 -5.85 14.92
C TYR A 45 -13.53 -6.62 13.90
N GLY A 46 -12.73 -5.99 13.06
CA GLY A 46 -11.93 -6.70 12.04
C GLY A 46 -10.46 -6.41 12.13
N ARG A 47 -9.62 -7.39 12.50
CA ARG A 47 -8.16 -7.23 12.38
C ARG A 47 -7.79 -7.23 10.89
N TYR A 48 -6.92 -6.31 10.51
CA TYR A 48 -6.32 -6.28 9.18
C TYR A 48 -4.89 -6.82 9.27
N VAL A 49 -4.56 -7.79 8.42
CA VAL A 49 -3.22 -8.41 8.38
C VAL A 49 -2.72 -8.44 6.94
N THR A 50 -1.43 -8.16 6.76
CA THR A 50 -0.77 -8.27 5.47
C THR A 50 -0.26 -9.70 5.28
N LEU A 51 -0.81 -10.41 4.30
CA LEU A 51 -0.50 -11.82 4.00
C LEU A 51 -0.25 -12.00 2.51
N SER A 52 0.44 -13.08 2.13
CA SER A 52 0.60 -13.45 0.71
C SER A 52 -0.72 -14.02 0.18
N CYS A 53 -1.31 -13.34 -0.80
CA CYS A 53 -2.53 -13.82 -1.42
C CYS A 53 -2.20 -14.81 -2.54
N GLN A 54 -2.72 -16.05 -2.48
CA GLN A 54 -2.52 -17.07 -3.50
C GLN A 54 -3.00 -16.63 -4.90
N THR A 55 -4.11 -15.87 -4.97
CA THR A 55 -4.66 -15.38 -6.24
C THR A 55 -3.91 -14.16 -6.77
N CYS A 56 -3.58 -13.20 -5.91
CA CYS A 56 -2.85 -12.00 -6.35
C CYS A 56 -1.35 -12.22 -6.52
N ARG A 57 -0.80 -13.34 -6.00
CA ARG A 57 0.63 -13.68 -5.99
C ARG A 57 1.53 -12.57 -5.43
N LYS A 58 0.98 -11.75 -4.52
CA LYS A 58 1.62 -10.59 -3.89
C LYS A 58 1.14 -10.47 -2.44
N LEU A 59 1.92 -9.77 -1.62
CA LEU A 59 1.48 -9.35 -0.29
C LEU A 59 0.34 -8.33 -0.44
N LYS A 60 -0.80 -8.62 0.20
CA LYS A 60 -1.98 -7.75 0.18
C LYS A 60 -2.65 -7.74 1.55
N LYS A 61 -3.43 -6.67 1.82
CA LYS A 61 -4.24 -6.55 3.04
C LYS A 61 -5.38 -7.56 3.03
N HIS A 62 -5.53 -8.29 4.12
CA HIS A 62 -6.66 -9.19 4.37
C HIS A 62 -7.43 -8.73 5.60
N ARG A 63 -8.76 -8.83 5.54
CA ARG A 63 -9.68 -8.53 6.65
C ARG A 63 -10.02 -9.84 7.36
N GLU A 64 -9.96 -9.86 8.69
CA GLU A 64 -10.47 -10.97 9.49
C GLU A 64 -12.01 -11.03 9.39
N VAL A 65 -12.53 -12.17 8.93
CA VAL A 65 -13.98 -12.43 8.80
C VAL A 65 -14.46 -13.31 9.96
N GLU A 66 -13.68 -14.32 10.32
CA GLU A 66 -13.84 -15.14 11.52
C GLU A 66 -12.48 -15.38 12.18
N THR A 67 -12.46 -15.96 13.38
CA THR A 67 -11.21 -16.37 14.02
C THR A 67 -10.39 -17.27 13.09
N ASN A 68 -9.19 -16.79 12.75
CA ASN A 68 -8.25 -17.38 11.81
C ASN A 68 -8.72 -17.46 10.34
N LEU A 69 -9.87 -16.89 9.99
CA LEU A 69 -10.36 -16.81 8.60
C LEU A 69 -10.20 -15.38 8.08
N PHE A 70 -9.32 -15.23 7.08
CA PHE A 70 -8.98 -13.94 6.50
C PHE A 70 -9.51 -13.83 5.07
N GLN A 71 -9.94 -12.65 4.64
CA GLN A 71 -10.40 -12.40 3.28
C GLN A 71 -9.54 -11.31 2.62
N CYS A 72 -9.00 -11.59 1.44
CA CYS A 72 -8.22 -10.61 0.69
C CYS A 72 -9.11 -9.44 0.25
N THR A 73 -8.70 -8.20 0.55
CA THR A 73 -9.43 -6.99 0.16
C THR A 73 -9.53 -6.79 -1.36
N LYS A 74 -8.56 -7.30 -2.14
CA LYS A 74 -8.52 -7.14 -3.60
C LYS A 74 -9.31 -8.21 -4.35
N CYS A 75 -9.03 -9.49 -4.11
CA CYS A 75 -9.63 -10.60 -4.86
C CYS A 75 -10.78 -11.29 -4.14
N LYS A 76 -11.10 -10.85 -2.90
CA LYS A 76 -12.16 -11.42 -2.04
C LYS A 76 -12.02 -12.92 -1.72
N ARG A 77 -10.86 -13.51 -2.04
CA ARG A 77 -10.57 -14.91 -1.71
C ARG A 77 -10.34 -15.06 -0.21
N HIS A 78 -10.94 -16.10 0.35
CA HIS A 78 -10.73 -16.50 1.73
C HIS A 78 -9.41 -17.27 1.85
N VAL A 79 -8.68 -16.95 2.90
CA VAL A 79 -7.42 -17.54 3.33
C VAL A 79 -7.67 -17.99 4.76
N ASP A 80 -7.79 -19.29 4.94
CA ASP A 80 -7.93 -19.90 6.25
C ASP A 80 -6.53 -20.18 6.83
N LEU A 81 -6.26 -19.72 8.05
CA LEU A 81 -5.03 -19.94 8.81
C LEU A 81 -5.19 -20.98 9.93
N ARG A 82 -6.33 -21.69 9.97
CA ARG A 82 -6.54 -22.85 10.87
C ARG A 82 -5.61 -24.01 10.55
#